data_AF-A0A959RUX0-F1
#
_entry.id   AF-A0A959RUX0-F1
#
_cell.length_a   1.000
_cell.length_b   1.000
_cell.length_c   1.000
_cell.angle_alpha   90.00
_cell.angle_beta   90.00
_cell.angle_gamma   90.00
#
_symmetry.space_group_name_H-M   'P 1'
#
loop_
_entity.id
_entity.type
_entity.pdbx_description
1 polymer ?
#
loop_
_entity_poly.entity_id
_entity_poly.type
_entity_poly.pdbx_seq_one_letter_code
_entity_poly.pdbx_strand_id
1 'polypeptide(L)'
;FYEYKIKRFLTDVALGMMPSKVWTGKYDATGGYLIVKENGDVLCYHIYNRNEFEDYLLNNTKLDTASSSRHGFGEIYENSGELYFNLNLQIRFKK
;
A
#
# COMPACT_ATOMS: atom_id res chain seq x y z
N PHE A 1 10.61 3.55 -15.11
CA PHE A 1 9.16 3.80 -15.31
C PHE A 1 8.29 3.11 -14.27
N TYR A 2 8.24 1.77 -14.22
CA TYR A 2 7.37 1.05 -13.27
C TYR A 2 7.74 1.26 -11.81
N GLU A 3 9.04 1.26 -11.50
CA GLU A 3 9.56 1.51 -10.16
C GLU A 3 9.03 2.81 -9.56
N TYR A 4 9.09 3.91 -10.32
CA TYR A 4 8.54 5.20 -9.94
C TYR A 4 7.04 5.13 -9.61
N LYS A 5 6.25 4.40 -10.42
CA LYS A 5 4.81 4.26 -10.20
C LYS A 5 4.51 3.48 -8.92
N ILE A 6 5.26 2.40 -8.66
CA ILE A 6 5.09 1.59 -7.45
C ILE A 6 5.52 2.37 -6.21
N LYS A 7 6.66 3.07 -6.25
CA LYS A 7 7.11 3.96 -5.16
C LYS A 7 6.05 4.99 -4.78
N ARG A 8 5.47 5.65 -5.78
CA ARG A 8 4.41 6.64 -5.57
C ARG A 8 3.13 6.01 -5.01
N PHE A 9 2.71 4.86 -5.53
CA PHE A 9 1.55 4.13 -5.02
C PHE A 9 1.74 3.73 -3.55
N LEU A 10 2.88 3.13 -3.20
CA LEU A 10 3.19 2.73 -1.82
C LEU A 10 3.24 3.93 -0.88
N THR A 11 3.78 5.05 -1.34
CA THR A 11 3.81 6.32 -0.58
C THR A 11 2.42 6.85 -0.32
N ASP A 12 1.56 6.88 -1.34
CA ASP A 12 0.19 7.35 -1.19
C ASP A 12 -0.60 6.44 -0.21
N VAL A 13 -0.42 5.12 -0.28
CA VAL A 13 -0.98 4.17 0.69
C VAL A 13 -0.47 4.44 2.11
N ALA A 14 0.83 4.63 2.29
CA ALA A 14 1.42 4.88 3.60
C ALA A 14 0.97 6.23 4.22
N LEU A 15 0.59 7.21 3.40
CA LEU A 15 0.27 8.57 3.83
C LEU A 15 -1.24 8.91 3.82
N GLY A 16 -2.13 7.94 3.56
CA GLY A 16 -3.58 8.10 3.76
C GLY A 16 -4.50 7.57 2.66
N MET A 17 -3.99 7.00 1.56
CA MET A 17 -4.84 6.39 0.54
C MET A 17 -5.57 5.17 1.13
N MET A 18 -6.90 5.16 1.00
CA MET A 18 -7.78 4.09 1.47
C MET A 18 -8.55 3.47 0.29
N PRO A 19 -8.68 2.12 0.21
CA PRO A 19 -9.37 1.46 -0.91
C PRO A 19 -10.85 1.85 -1.09
N SER A 20 -11.50 2.31 -0.01
CA SER A 20 -12.92 2.67 -0.01
C SER A 20 -13.21 4.09 -0.50
N LYS A 21 -12.18 4.90 -0.78
CA LYS A 21 -12.33 6.30 -1.17
C LYS A 21 -11.46 6.64 -2.38
N VAL A 22 -12.00 7.48 -3.28
CA VAL A 22 -11.22 8.00 -4.41
C VAL A 22 -10.06 8.84 -3.87
N TRP A 23 -8.84 8.49 -4.27
CA TRP A 23 -7.65 9.20 -3.84
C TRP A 23 -7.54 10.57 -4.52
N THR A 24 -7.45 11.63 -3.72
CA THR A 24 -7.36 13.03 -4.22
C THR A 24 -5.93 13.56 -4.25
N GLY A 25 -4.95 12.79 -3.75
CA GLY A 25 -3.56 13.24 -3.60
C GLY A 25 -3.31 14.11 -2.36
N LYS A 26 -4.30 14.26 -1.47
CA LYS A 26 -4.14 14.98 -0.20
C LYS A 26 -3.72 14.00 0.90
N TYR A 27 -2.53 14.21 1.47
CA TYR A 27 -1.98 13.39 2.54
C TYR A 27 -2.63 13.72 3.89
N ASP A 28 -3.01 12.68 4.63
CA ASP A 28 -3.55 12.81 5.99
C ASP A 28 -2.40 13.03 6.99
N ALA A 29 -1.24 12.43 6.74
CA ALA A 29 -0.03 12.59 7.56
C ALA A 29 0.87 13.70 7.00
N THR A 30 0.75 14.91 7.55
CA THR A 30 1.59 16.07 7.17
C THR A 30 2.88 16.17 7.98
N GLY A 31 2.98 15.47 9.12
CA GLY A 31 4.12 15.53 10.04
C GLY A 31 5.29 14.60 9.69
N GLY A 32 5.10 13.62 8.81
CA GLY A 32 6.09 12.58 8.49
C GLY A 32 5.63 11.16 8.86
N TYR A 33 6.50 10.18 8.63
CA TYR A 33 6.26 8.76 8.85
C TYR A 33 7.29 8.19 9.83
N LEU A 34 6.83 7.52 10.89
CA LEU A 34 7.69 6.89 11.89
C LEU A 34 7.81 5.39 11.61
N ILE A 35 9.04 4.89 11.57
CA ILE A 35 9.32 3.45 11.42
C ILE A 35 10.10 2.98 12.62
N VAL A 36 9.51 2.04 13.37
CA VAL A 36 10.19 1.37 14.48
C VAL A 36 10.77 0.06 13.93
N LYS A 37 12.10 -0.06 13.95
CA LYS A 37 12.79 -1.29 13.57
C LYS A 37 12.72 -2.32 14.69
N GLU A 38 12.99 -3.58 14.36
CA GLU A 38 13.00 -4.69 15.33
C GLU A 38 14.03 -4.49 16.46
N ASN A 39 15.14 -3.79 16.19
CA ASN A 39 16.17 -3.46 17.17
C ASN A 39 15.80 -2.27 18.08
N GLY A 40 14.61 -1.69 17.93
CA GLY A 40 14.14 -0.55 18.72
C GLY A 40 14.51 0.82 18.16
N ASP A 41 15.28 0.89 17.06
CA ASP A 41 15.59 2.17 16.43
C ASP A 41 14.35 2.78 15.78
N VAL A 42 14.16 4.09 15.97
CA VAL A 42 13.09 4.86 15.34
C VAL A 42 13.67 5.69 14.20
N LEU A 43 13.18 5.46 12.98
CA LEU A 43 13.43 6.32 11.82
C LEU A 43 12.26 7.27 11.64
N CYS A 44 12.55 8.57 11.64
CA CYS A 44 11.58 9.63 11.36
C CYS A 44 11.79 10.13 9.93
N TYR A 45 10.92 9.73 9.00
CA TYR A 45 10.92 10.30 7.65
C TYR A 45 10.02 11.53 7.61
N HIS A 46 10.61 12.71 7.57
CA HIS A 46 9.90 13.92 7.17
C HIS A 46 9.86 14.03 5.64
N ILE A 47 8.96 14.87 5.12
CA ILE A 47 8.72 15.10 3.67
C ILE A 47 10.03 15.37 2.87
N TYR A 48 11.09 15.83 3.54
CA TYR A 48 12.40 16.09 2.94
C TYR A 48 13.19 14.83 2.50
N ASN A 49 12.98 13.67 3.12
CA ASN A 49 13.67 12.42 2.77
C ASN A 49 12.79 11.50 1.89
N ARG A 50 11.98 12.10 1.01
CA ARG A 50 11.01 11.38 0.18
C ARG A 50 11.64 10.25 -0.64
N ASN A 51 12.81 10.46 -1.23
CA ASN A 51 13.48 9.44 -2.04
C ASN A 51 13.88 8.23 -1.19
N GLU A 52 14.49 8.44 -0.03
CA GLU A 52 14.87 7.36 0.89
C GLU A 52 13.65 6.62 1.43
N PHE A 53 12.56 7.35 1.70
CA PHE A 53 11.31 6.75 2.14
C PHE A 53 10.67 5.89 1.04
N GLU A 54 10.61 6.40 -0.19
CA GLU A 54 10.11 5.66 -1.35
C GLU A 54 10.95 4.40 -1.61
N ASP A 55 12.28 4.51 -1.54
CA ASP A 55 13.22 3.39 -1.66
C ASP A 55 13.01 2.38 -0.54
N TYR A 56 12.85 2.85 0.70
CA TYR A 56 12.58 2.01 1.86
C TYR A 56 11.29 1.20 1.65
N LEU A 57 10.18 1.85 1.27
CA LEU A 57 8.92 1.15 1.05
C LEU A 57 9.05 0.12 -0.07
N LEU A 58 9.66 0.47 -1.20
CA LEU A 58 9.83 -0.47 -2.31
C LEU A 58 10.68 -1.67 -1.90
N ASN A 59 11.79 -1.44 -1.19
CA ASN A 59 12.73 -2.49 -0.82
C ASN A 59 12.21 -3.37 0.32
N ASN A 60 11.42 -2.82 1.23
CA ASN A 60 10.96 -3.52 2.43
C ASN A 60 9.51 -3.99 2.37
N THR A 61 8.76 -3.70 1.30
CA THR A 61 7.39 -4.22 1.13
C THR A 61 7.26 -5.14 -0.07
N LYS A 62 6.25 -5.99 -0.03
CA LYS A 62 5.84 -6.88 -1.12
C LYS A 62 4.33 -6.79 -1.33
N LEU A 63 3.92 -6.99 -2.58
CA LEU A 63 2.54 -7.27 -2.93
C LEU A 63 2.29 -8.76 -2.66
N ASP A 64 1.27 -9.04 -1.86
CA ASP A 64 0.88 -10.38 -1.44
C ASP A 64 -0.56 -10.64 -1.86
N THR A 65 -0.82 -11.90 -2.23
CA THR A 65 -2.16 -12.37 -2.56
C THR A 65 -2.70 -13.10 -1.36
N ALA A 66 -3.78 -12.58 -0.78
CA ALA A 66 -4.46 -13.26 0.32
C ALA A 66 -5.03 -14.62 -0.16
N SER A 67 -5.37 -15.52 0.75
CA SER A 67 -6.04 -16.76 0.35
C SER A 67 -7.43 -16.44 -0.22
N SER A 68 -7.65 -16.77 -1.50
CA SER A 68 -8.92 -16.56 -2.21
C SER A 68 -10.06 -17.28 -1.52
N SER A 69 -9.85 -18.53 -1.13
CA SER A 69 -10.84 -19.35 -0.42
C SER A 69 -11.19 -18.81 0.97
N ARG A 70 -10.23 -18.24 1.70
CA ARG A 70 -10.48 -17.66 3.03
C ARG A 70 -11.24 -16.34 2.97
N HIS A 71 -10.98 -15.54 1.94
CA HIS A 71 -11.47 -14.15 1.86
C HIS A 71 -12.55 -13.93 0.79
N GLY A 72 -12.92 -14.96 0.02
CA GLY A 72 -14.02 -14.91 -0.96
C GLY A 72 -13.76 -13.94 -2.11
N PHE A 73 -12.61 -14.05 -2.77
CA PHE A 73 -12.25 -13.19 -3.91
C PHE A 73 -11.56 -13.97 -5.03
N GLY A 74 -11.51 -13.38 -6.23
CA GLY A 74 -10.91 -14.01 -7.42
C GLY A 74 -11.84 -14.94 -8.19
N GLU A 75 -13.11 -15.05 -7.78
CA GLU A 75 -14.15 -15.80 -8.48
C GLU A 75 -15.12 -14.85 -9.18
N ILE A 76 -15.62 -15.27 -10.33
CA ILE A 76 -16.63 -14.53 -11.09
C ILE A 76 -18.00 -14.82 -10.49
N TYR A 77 -18.78 -13.78 -10.24
CA TYR A 77 -20.17 -13.88 -9.80
C TYR A 77 -21.07 -12.97 -10.63
N GLU A 78 -22.33 -13.35 -10.78
CA GLU A 78 -23.33 -12.55 -11.46
C GLU A 78 -24.09 -11.67 -10.47
N ASN A 79 -24.26 -10.39 -10.81
CA ASN A 79 -25.14 -9.48 -10.09
C ASN A 79 -25.93 -8.65 -11.11
N SER A 80 -27.26 -8.76 -11.07
CA SER A 80 -28.15 -7.97 -11.94
C SER A 80 -27.88 -8.14 -13.46
N GLY A 81 -27.50 -9.35 -13.89
CA GLY A 81 -27.21 -9.66 -15.30
C GLY A 81 -25.80 -9.28 -15.76
N GLU A 82 -24.97 -8.73 -14.87
CA GLU A 82 -23.58 -8.38 -15.14
C GLU A 82 -22.62 -9.28 -14.37
N LEU A 83 -21.45 -9.55 -14.96
CA LEU A 83 -20.42 -10.38 -14.35
C LEU A 83 -19.40 -9.51 -13.61
N TYR A 84 -19.11 -9.89 -12.37
CA TYR A 84 -18.19 -9.21 -11.47
C TYR A 84 -17.17 -10.19 -10.91
N PHE A 85 -16.04 -9.68 -10.44
CA PHE A 85 -15.08 -10.45 -9.65
C PHE A 85 -14.43 -9.55 -8.61
N ASN A 86 -14.27 -10.06 -7.39
CA ASN A 86 -13.62 -9.30 -6.33
C ASN A 86 -12.11 -9.43 -6.42
N LEU A 87 -11.41 -8.30 -6.31
CA LEU A 87 -9.96 -8.22 -6.23
C LEU A 87 -9.53 -7.95 -4.79
N ASN A 88 -8.48 -8.61 -4.36
CA ASN A 88 -7.85 -8.37 -3.07
C ASN A 88 -6.34 -8.32 -3.25
N LEU A 89 -5.76 -7.18 -2.88
CA LEU A 89 -4.32 -6.94 -2.91
C LEU A 89 -3.89 -6.56 -1.51
N GLN A 90 -2.85 -7.22 -1.00
CA GLN A 90 -2.25 -6.88 0.28
C GLN A 90 -0.85 -6.35 0.08
N ILE A 91 -0.51 -5.28 0.80
CA ILE A 91 0.86 -4.78 0.90
C ILE A 91 1.36 -5.20 2.27
N ARG A 92 2.49 -5.91 2.31
CA ARG A 92 3.08 -6.41 3.55
C ARG A 92 4.56 -6.09 3.61
N PHE A 93 5.08 -5.86 4.79
CA PHE A 93 6.52 -5.80 5.00
C PHE A 93 7.15 -7.18 4.77
N LYS A 94 8.33 -7.19 4.14
CA LYS A 94 9.22 -8.34 4.08
C LYS A 94 9.74 -8.57 5.50
N LYS A 95 9.69 -9.82 5.96
CA LYS A 95 10.39 -10.23 7.18
C LYS A 95 11.88 -10.27 6.91
#